data_AF-A0A1L9C8Y8-F1
#
_entry.id   AF-A0A1L9C8Y8-F1
#
_cell.length_a   1.000
_cell.length_b   1.000
_cell.length_c   1.000
_cell.angle_alpha   90.00
_cell.angle_beta   90.00
_cell.angle_gamma   90.00
#
_symmetry.space_group_name_H-M   'P 1'
#
loop_
_entity.id
_entity.type
_entity.pdbx_description
1 polymer ?
#
loop_
_entity_poly.entity_id
_entity_poly.type
_entity_poly.pdbx_seq_one_letter_code
_entity_poly.pdbx_strand_id
1 'polypeptide(L)' 'MDNNRIEGIARQAKGTIKEAAGKITGNDKLQAEGKAEKLAGQAQEKLGQTKDTVKKAFK' A
#
# COMPACT_ATOMS: atom_id res chain seq x y z
N MET A 1 4.28 12.36 -14.64
CA MET A 1 3.95 11.79 -13.32
C MET A 1 3.80 10.30 -13.52
N ASP A 2 4.69 9.50 -12.95
CA ASP A 2 4.73 8.06 -13.19
C ASP A 2 3.49 7.38 -12.63
N ASN A 3 2.78 6.60 -13.44
CA ASN A 3 1.54 5.89 -13.06
C ASN A 3 1.70 5.06 -11.77
N ASN A 4 2.91 4.54 -11.54
CA ASN A 4 3.26 3.75 -10.35
C ASN A 4 3.13 4.56 -9.03
N ARG A 5 3.35 5.88 -9.08
CA ARG A 5 3.24 6.77 -7.92
C ARG A 5 1.77 7.06 -7.59
N ILE A 6 0.95 7.24 -8.62
CA ILE A 6 -0.49 7.47 -8.49
C ILE A 6 -1.17 6.20 -7.92
N GLU A 7 -0.78 5.04 -8.41
CA GLU A 7 -1.33 3.76 -7.95
C GLU A 7 -0.97 3.46 -6.48
N GLY A 8 0.26 3.81 -6.06
CA GLY A 8 0.68 3.73 -4.66
C GLY A 8 -0.14 4.65 -3.73
N ILE A 9 -0.33 5.91 -4.13
CA ILE A 9 -1.14 6.87 -3.38
C ILE A 9 -2.60 6.41 -3.31
N ALA A 10 -3.16 5.91 -4.41
CA ALA A 10 -4.53 5.40 -4.46
C ALA A 10 -4.72 4.21 -3.51
N ARG A 11 -3.77 3.26 -3.47
CA ARG A 11 -3.78 2.14 -2.51
C ARG A 11 -3.69 2.61 -1.07
N GLN A 12 -2.80 3.56 -0.75
CA GLN A 12 -2.69 4.12 0.61
C GLN A 12 -3.97 4.82 1.05
N ALA A 13 -4.60 5.59 0.16
CA ALA A 13 -5.88 6.23 0.43
C ALA A 13 -6.97 5.19 0.67
N LYS A 14 -7.07 4.15 -0.17
CA LYS A 14 -8.06 3.07 -0.04
C LYS A 14 -7.91 2.30 1.29
N GLY A 15 -6.69 1.95 1.67
CA GLY A 15 -6.43 1.27 2.95
C GLY A 15 -6.80 2.14 4.15
N THR A 16 -6.50 3.45 4.09
CA THR A 16 -6.87 4.40 5.15
C THR A 16 -8.39 4.56 5.26
N ILE A 17 -9.10 4.60 4.13
CA ILE A 17 -10.57 4.64 4.11
C ILE A 17 -11.15 3.35 4.68
N LYS A 18 -10.63 2.17 4.31
CA LYS A 18 -11.07 0.88 4.86
C LYS A 18 -10.84 0.78 6.37
N GLU A 19 -9.68 1.23 6.87
CA GLU A 19 -9.40 1.26 8.31
C GLU A 19 -10.35 2.21 9.06
N ALA A 20 -10.56 3.41 8.52
CA ALA A 20 -11.46 4.40 9.13
C ALA A 20 -12.91 3.89 9.11
N ALA A 21 -13.38 3.37 7.98
CA ALA A 21 -14.70 2.77 7.86
C ALA A 21 -14.86 1.56 8.79
N GLY A 22 -13.86 0.69 8.90
CA GLY A 22 -13.86 -0.44 9.83
C GLY A 22 -13.96 -0.01 11.30
N LYS A 23 -13.23 1.05 11.70
CA LYS A 23 -13.35 1.63 13.05
C LYS A 23 -14.72 2.22 13.31
N ILE A 24 -15.26 2.98 12.36
CA ILE A 24 -16.55 3.66 12.51
C ILE A 24 -17.70 2.66 12.57
N THR A 25 -17.63 1.61 11.74
CA THR A 25 -18.68 0.57 11.66
C THR A 25 -18.51 -0.56 12.69
N GLY A 26 -17.42 -0.56 13.46
CA GLY A 26 -17.09 -1.65 14.39
C GLY A 26 -16.79 -2.99 13.68
N ASN A 27 -16.37 -2.94 12.42
CA ASN A 27 -16.14 -4.15 11.62
C ASN A 27 -14.65 -4.50 11.62
N ASP A 28 -14.27 -5.41 12.52
CA ASP A 28 -12.90 -5.90 12.68
C ASP A 28 -12.31 -6.50 11.39
N LYS A 29 -13.14 -7.12 10.54
CA LYS A 29 -12.68 -7.65 9.24
C LYS A 29 -12.18 -6.53 8.33
N LEU A 30 -12.94 -5.45 8.23
CA LEU A 30 -12.59 -4.28 7.41
C LEU A 30 -11.33 -3.58 7.92
N GLN A 31 -11.17 -3.49 9.25
CA GLN A 31 -9.95 -2.94 9.86
C GLN A 31 -8.73 -3.86 9.62
N ALA A 32 -8.90 -5.17 9.74
CA ALA A 32 -7.84 -6.15 9.48
C ALA A 32 -7.43 -6.16 8.01
N GLU A 33 -8.39 -6.12 7.08
CA GLU A 33 -8.13 -5.97 5.65
C GLU A 33 -7.38 -4.68 5.34
N GLY A 34 -7.79 -3.54 5.91
CA GLY A 34 -7.10 -2.26 5.72
C GLY A 34 -5.65 -2.28 6.21
N LYS A 35 -5.39 -2.88 7.38
CA LYS A 35 -4.03 -3.06 7.91
C LYS A 35 -3.19 -4.00 7.05
N ALA A 36 -3.76 -5.12 6.61
CA ALA A 36 -3.08 -6.09 5.75
C ALA A 36 -2.72 -5.47 4.40
N GLU A 37 -3.64 -4.70 3.80
CA GLU A 37 -3.44 -4.02 2.52
C GLU A 37 -2.36 -2.92 2.63
N LYS A 38 -2.28 -2.19 3.75
CA LYS A 38 -1.18 -1.26 4.05
C LYS A 38 0.17 -1.97 4.17
N LEU A 39 0.22 -3.07 4.93
CA LEU A 39 1.44 -3.87 5.11
C LEU A 39 1.94 -4.44 3.79
N ALA A 40 1.03 -5.02 2.99
CA ALA A 40 1.35 -5.52 1.66
C ALA A 40 1.84 -4.40 0.73
N GLY A 41 1.19 -3.23 0.76
CA GLY A 41 1.61 -2.05 0.01
C GLY A 41 3.03 -1.58 0.38
N GLN A 42 3.32 -1.45 1.67
CA GLN A 42 4.66 -1.09 2.16
C GLN A 42 5.72 -2.13 1.79
N ALA A 43 5.39 -3.41 1.89
CA ALA A 43 6.29 -4.49 1.49
C ALA A 43 6.58 -4.44 -0.02
N GLN A 44 5.54 -4.21 -0.84
CA GLN A 44 5.66 -4.08 -2.29
C GLN A 44 6.46 -2.84 -2.68
N GLU A 45 6.30 -1.72 -1.96
CA GLU A 45 7.07 -0.50 -2.18
C GLU A 45 8.55 -0.69 -1.84
N LYS A 46 8.87 -1.31 -0.70
CA LYS A 46 10.25 -1.68 -0.34
C LYS A 46 10.87 -2.63 -1.36
N LEU A 47 10.17 -3.69 -1.73
CA LEU A 47 10.66 -4.65 -2.73
C LEU A 47 10.82 -4.00 -4.11
N GLY A 48 9.90 -3.11 -4.48
CA GLY A 48 9.96 -2.32 -5.70
C GLY A 48 11.18 -1.41 -5.72
N GLN A 49 11.42 -0.65 -4.65
CA GLN A 49 12.61 0.18 -4.48
C GLN A 49 13.89 -0.65 -4.60
N THR A 50 13.99 -1.77 -3.87
CA THR A 50 15.17 -2.64 -3.94
C THR A 50 15.39 -3.19 -5.34
N LYS A 51 14.32 -3.65 -6.02
CA LYS A 51 14.40 -4.13 -7.40
C LYS A 51 14.83 -3.02 -8.36
N ASP A 52 14.29 -1.81 -8.23
CA ASP A 52 14.67 -0.65 -9.04
C ASP A 52 16.13 -0.24 -8.82
N THR A 53 16.61 -0.24 -7.57
CA THR A 53 18.00 0.05 -7.24
C THR A 53 18.95 -0.97 -7.83
N VAL A 54 18.63 -2.27 -7.70
CA VAL A 54 19.42 -3.36 -8.30
C VAL A 54 19.40 -3.24 -9.82
N LYS A 55 18.24 -3.03 -10.43
CA LYS A 55 18.12 -2.91 -11.89
C LYS A 55 18.85 -1.69 -12.45
N LYS A 56 18.94 -0.59 -11.68
CA LYS A 56 19.78 0.58 -12.01
C LYS A 56 21.27 0.30 -11.83
N ALA A 57 21.67 -0.50 -10.84
CA ALA A 57 23.08 -0.84 -10.62
C ALA A 57 23.64 -1.80 -11.68
N PHE A 58 22.79 -2.60 -12.32
CA PHE A 58 23.16 -3.56 -13.37
C PHE A 58 22.86 -3.07 -14.81
N LYS A 59 22.45 -1.81 -14.99
CA LYS A 59 22.20 -1.19 -16.30
C LYS A 59 23.22 -0.09 -16.57
#